data_AF-A0A954BKZ7-F1
#
_entry.id   AF-A0A954BKZ7-F1
#
_cell.length_a   1.000
_cell.length_b   1.000
_cell.length_c   1.000
_cell.angle_alpha   90.00
_cell.angle_beta   90.00
_cell.angle_gamma   90.00
#
_symmetry.space_group_name_H-M   'P 1'
#
loop_
_entity.id
_entity.type
_entity.pdbx_description
1 polymer ?
#
loop_
_entity_poly.entity_id
_entity_poly.type
_entity_poly.pdbx_seq_one_letter_code
_entity_poly.pdbx_strand_id
1 'polypeptide(L)' 'MARMTEEHVYKLLTADDWATASALGVTATEIDEADGYVHLSTRAQAAETARLHFAGRG' A
#
# COMPACT_ATOMS: atom_id res chain seq x y z
N MET A 1 13.08 -10.33 24.50
CA MET A 1 13.12 -9.86 23.10
C MET A 1 11.69 -9.66 22.65
N ALA A 2 11.27 -8.41 22.37
CA ALA A 2 9.90 -8.16 21.92
C ALA A 2 9.69 -8.90 20.59
N ARG A 3 8.67 -9.75 20.53
CA ARG A 3 8.20 -10.33 19.27
C ARG A 3 7.81 -9.13 18.40
N MET A 4 8.58 -8.84 17.36
CA MET A 4 8.08 -7.97 16.29
C MET A 4 6.94 -8.76 15.65
N THR A 5 5.72 -8.50 16.11
CA THR A 5 4.55 -9.13 15.54
C THR A 5 4.37 -8.54 14.15
N GLU A 6 4.26 -9.41 13.14
CA GLU A 6 3.77 -9.09 11.79
C GLU A 6 2.26 -8.70 11.85
N GLU A 7 1.87 -7.90 12.84
CA GLU A 7 0.48 -7.48 13.08
C GLU A 7 0.09 -6.29 12.20
N HIS A 8 1.07 -5.59 11.64
CA HIS A 8 0.84 -4.44 10.77
C HIS A 8 1.14 -4.78 9.31
N VAL A 9 0.18 -4.46 8.47
CA VAL A 9 0.30 -4.42 7.01
C VAL A 9 0.26 -2.98 6.52
N TYR A 10 0.86 -2.73 5.38
CA TYR A 10 1.02 -1.41 4.78
C TYR A 10 0.32 -1.39 3.43
N LYS A 11 -0.43 -0.33 3.16
CA LYS A 11 -0.87 0.03 1.82
C LYS A 11 0.03 1.14 1.31
N LEU A 12 0.68 0.92 0.17
CA LEU A 12 1.45 1.96 -0.50
C LEU A 12 0.52 2.68 -1.49
N LEU A 13 0.52 4.01 -1.44
CA LEU A 13 -0.32 4.89 -2.24
C LEU A 13 0.54 6.06 -2.73
N THR A 14 0.25 6.57 -3.93
CA THR A 14 0.75 7.89 -4.32
C THR A 14 0.03 9.00 -3.54
N ALA A 15 0.51 10.24 -3.63
CA ALA A 15 -0.16 11.37 -2.99
C ALA A 15 -1.60 11.57 -3.51
N ASP A 16 -1.82 11.37 -4.80
CA ASP A 16 -3.13 11.49 -5.44
C ASP A 16 -4.07 10.35 -5.02
N ASP A 17 -3.54 9.12 -4.95
CA ASP A 17 -4.30 7.98 -4.43
C ASP A 17 -4.72 8.21 -2.98
N TRP A 18 -3.81 8.75 -2.14
CA TRP A 18 -4.11 9.07 -0.74
C TRP A 18 -5.17 10.16 -0.60
N ALA A 19 -5.10 11.21 -1.41
CA ALA A 19 -6.10 12.28 -1.41
C ALA A 19 -7.49 11.73 -1.76
N THR A 20 -7.56 10.87 -2.78
CA THR A 20 -8.79 10.20 -3.20
C THR A 20 -9.31 9.27 -2.10
N ALA A 21 -8.44 8.42 -1.56
CA ALA A 21 -8.78 7.47 -0.51
C ALA A 21 -9.29 8.17 0.76
N SER A 22 -8.68 9.30 1.12
CA SER A 22 -9.09 10.11 2.28
C SER A 22 -10.48 10.72 2.09
N ALA A 23 -10.82 11.13 0.87
CA ALA A 23 -12.14 11.68 0.56
C ALA A 23 -13.23 10.60 0.52
N LEU A 24 -12.90 9.40 0.00
CA LEU A 24 -13.85 8.30 -0.16
C LEU A 24 -13.95 7.39 1.07
N GLY A 25 -12.94 7.41 1.96
CA GLY A 25 -12.83 6.47 3.08
C GLY A 25 -12.43 5.05 2.67
N VAL A 26 -11.91 4.85 1.44
CA VAL A 26 -11.54 3.54 0.88
C VAL A 26 -10.16 3.64 0.25
N THR A 27 -9.25 2.72 0.59
CA THR A 27 -7.84 2.75 0.13
C THR A 27 -7.58 1.88 -1.10
N ALA A 28 -8.63 1.39 -1.77
CA ALA A 28 -8.50 0.61 -2.99
C ALA A 28 -8.16 1.54 -4.16
N THR A 29 -7.24 1.11 -5.01
CA THR A 29 -6.84 1.81 -6.25
C THR A 29 -7.38 1.07 -7.49
N GLU A 30 -7.25 1.67 -8.66
CA GLU A 30 -7.74 1.07 -9.93
C GLU A 30 -7.17 -0.33 -10.18
N ILE A 31 -5.90 -0.57 -9.85
CA ILE A 31 -5.27 -1.89 -9.97
C ILE A 31 -5.88 -2.91 -8.99
N ASP A 32 -6.22 -2.49 -7.78
CA ASP A 32 -6.86 -3.39 -6.80
C ASP A 32 -8.26 -3.82 -7.26
N GLU A 33 -9.00 -2.90 -7.89
CA GLU A 33 -10.31 -3.21 -8.46
C GLU A 33 -10.21 -4.16 -9.66
N ALA A 34 -9.24 -3.91 -10.55
CA ALA A 34 -8.99 -4.76 -11.71
C ALA A 34 -8.58 -6.19 -11.32
N ASP A 35 -7.76 -6.33 -10.28
CA ASP A 35 -7.29 -7.63 -9.79
C ASP A 35 -8.29 -8.30 -8.83
N GLY A 36 -9.27 -7.54 -8.32
CA GLY A 36 -10.33 -8.02 -7.43
C GLY A 36 -9.94 -8.15 -5.96
N TYR A 37 -8.82 -7.57 -5.54
CA TYR A 37 -8.37 -7.54 -4.14
C TYR A 37 -7.41 -6.36 -3.86
N VAL A 38 -7.36 -5.91 -2.60
CA VAL A 38 -6.47 -4.81 -2.19
C VAL A 38 -5.05 -5.33 -1.93
N HIS A 39 -4.08 -4.82 -2.67
CA HIS A 39 -2.67 -5.12 -2.46
C HIS A 39 -2.16 -4.49 -1.17
N LEU A 40 -1.66 -5.33 -0.27
CA LEU A 40 -1.04 -4.93 0.99
C LEU A 40 0.35 -5.57 1.08
N SER A 41 1.25 -4.90 1.78
CA SER A 41 2.62 -5.36 2.01
C SER A 41 2.87 -5.54 3.50
N THR A 42 3.57 -6.60 3.89
CA THR A 42 4.16 -6.66 5.24
C THR A 42 5.28 -5.63 5.37
N ARG A 43 5.77 -5.41 6.60
CA ARG A 43 6.93 -4.54 6.84
C ARG A 43 8.14 -4.95 5.99
N ALA A 44 8.39 -6.25 5.87
CA ALA A 44 9.52 -6.79 5.11
C ALA A 44 9.36 -6.60 3.59
N GLN A 45 8.12 -6.53 3.10
CA GLN A 45 7.82 -6.39 1.67
C GLN A 45 7.79 -4.93 1.21
N ALA A 46 7.39 -4.00 2.09
CA ALA A 46 7.07 -2.61 1.73
C ALA A 46 8.17 -1.90 0.91
N ALA A 47 9.45 -2.08 1.29
CA ALA A 47 10.56 -1.44 0.58
C ALA A 47 10.71 -1.95 -0.87
N GLU A 48 10.56 -3.25 -1.08
CA GLU A 48 10.66 -3.83 -2.43
C GLU A 48 9.42 -3.51 -3.27
N THR A 49 8.22 -3.49 -2.67
CA THR A 49 7.01 -3.01 -3.34
C THR A 49 7.17 -1.55 -3.81
N ALA A 50 7.72 -0.67 -2.97
CA ALA A 50 8.01 0.71 -3.36
C ALA A 50 8.99 0.78 -4.53
N ARG A 51 10.07 -0.02 -4.50
CA ARG A 51 11.08 -0.05 -5.56
C ARG A 51 10.51 -0.54 -6.90
N LEU A 52 9.66 -1.57 -6.88
CA LEU A 52 9.12 -2.18 -8.10
C LEU A 52 7.98 -1.36 -8.73
N HIS A 53 7.11 -0.76 -7.92
CA HIS A 53 5.85 -0.19 -8.42
C HIS A 53 5.77 1.34 -8.29
N PHE A 54 6.59 1.95 -7.44
CA PHE A 54 6.53 3.40 -7.13
C PHE A 54 7.85 4.13 -7.44
N ALA A 55 8.75 3.54 -8.24
CA ALA A 55 9.99 4.19 -8.63
C ALA A 55 9.73 5.54 -9.31
N GLY A 56 10.32 6.61 -8.78
CA GLY A 56 10.19 7.98 -9.31
C GLY A 56 8.89 8.70 -8.96
N ARG A 57 8.09 8.19 -8.01
CA ARG A 57 6.79 8.76 -7.60
C ARG A 57 6.81 9.43 -6.21
N GLY A 58 7.96 9.99 -5.81
CA GLY A 58 8.18 10.64 -4.50
C GLY A 58 8.12 12.16 -4.55
#